data_AF-A0A0A9AK40-F1
#
_entry.id   AF-A0A0A9AK40-F1
#
_cell.length_a   1.000
_cell.length_b   1.000
_cell.length_c   1.000
_cell.angle_alpha   90.00
_cell.angle_beta   90.00
_cell.angle_gamma   90.00
#
_symmetry.space_group_name_H-M   'P 1'
#
loop_
_entity.id
_entity.type
_entity.pdbx_description
1 polymer ?
#
loop_
_entity_poly.entity_id
_entity_poly.type
_entity_poly.pdbx_seq_one_letter_code
_entity_poly.pdbx_strand_id
1 'polypeptide(L)'
;MGPLDLSASMGYLWDPGNRKVRATLREAEWKVLEARKKLAASDDNAAYLGGFAMPNDPAEQLKLRGYHMVAGAVDIGLFRKAAQDDVKRFREAVMEIGEEGDDEEDEEEEKETDGYWSE
;
A
#
# COMPACT_ATOMS: atom_id res chain seq x y z
N MET A 1 8.60 9.10 -6.13
CA MET A 1 7.66 9.71 -5.19
C MET A 1 7.12 8.62 -4.29
N GLY A 2 7.38 8.71 -2.99
CA GLY A 2 6.84 7.81 -1.96
C GLY A 2 5.64 8.45 -1.27
N PRO A 3 4.39 8.00 -1.55
CA PRO A 3 3.21 8.62 -0.97
C PRO A 3 3.15 8.50 0.55
N LEU A 4 3.63 7.38 1.12
CA LEU A 4 3.66 7.11 2.56
C LEU A 4 4.69 7.99 3.28
N ASP A 5 5.88 8.16 2.71
CA ASP A 5 6.92 9.03 3.30
C ASP A 5 6.48 10.49 3.29
N LEU A 6 5.86 10.93 2.18
CA LEU A 6 5.30 12.28 2.07
C LEU A 6 4.17 12.49 3.07
N SER A 7 3.26 11.52 3.21
CA SER A 7 2.15 11.64 4.16
C SER A 7 2.65 11.72 5.59
N ALA A 8 3.62 10.88 5.97
CA ALA A 8 4.27 10.94 7.27
C ALA A 8 4.95 12.30 7.51
N SER A 9 5.69 12.83 6.52
CA SER A 9 6.36 14.14 6.61
C SER A 9 5.38 15.31 6.78
N MET A 10 4.16 15.16 6.26
CA MET A 10 3.09 16.16 6.39
C MET A 10 2.22 15.99 7.64
N GLY A 11 2.53 15.03 8.51
CA GLY A 11 1.77 14.72 9.74
C GLY A 11 0.55 13.82 9.51
N TYR A 12 0.44 13.19 8.34
CA TYR A 12 -0.62 12.26 7.95
C TYR A 12 -0.05 10.83 7.88
N LEU A 13 0.40 10.31 9.03
CA LEU A 13 0.99 8.99 9.12
C LEU A 13 0.02 7.92 8.57
N TRP A 14 0.49 7.08 7.65
CA TRP A 14 -0.30 6.04 6.96
C TRP A 14 -1.53 6.56 6.17
N ASP A 15 -1.68 7.87 5.96
CA ASP A 15 -2.76 8.46 5.16
C ASP A 15 -2.24 9.20 3.90
N PRO A 16 -1.79 8.47 2.87
CA PRO A 16 -1.43 9.05 1.57
C PRO A 16 -2.66 9.52 0.78
N GLY A 17 -3.87 9.11 1.17
CA GLY A 17 -5.13 9.52 0.56
C GLY A 17 -5.57 10.93 0.94
N ASN A 18 -4.96 11.51 1.98
CA ASN A 18 -5.26 12.84 2.47
C ASN A 18 -5.28 13.88 1.35
N ARG A 19 -6.32 14.73 1.33
CA ARG A 19 -6.48 15.76 0.29
C ARG A 19 -5.26 16.67 0.17
N LYS A 20 -4.61 17.03 1.29
CA LYS A 20 -3.42 17.89 1.28
C LYS A 20 -2.20 17.16 0.72
N VAL A 21 -1.98 15.91 1.14
CA VAL A 21 -0.87 15.07 0.63
C VAL A 21 -0.99 14.88 -0.88
N ARG A 22 -2.20 14.55 -1.37
CA ARG A 22 -2.46 14.40 -2.80
C ARG A 22 -2.25 15.69 -3.59
N ALA A 23 -2.62 16.84 -3.03
CA ALA A 23 -2.38 18.12 -3.68
C ALA A 23 -0.87 18.41 -3.81
N THR A 24 -0.12 18.25 -2.73
CA THR A 24 1.34 18.41 -2.74
C THR A 24 2.03 17.44 -3.70
N LEU A 25 1.58 16.17 -3.70
CA LEU A 25 2.11 15.15 -4.61
C LEU A 25 1.89 15.55 -6.07
N ARG A 26 0.68 15.98 -6.44
CA ARG A 26 0.36 16.45 -7.80
C ARG A 26 1.16 17.68 -8.21
N GLU A 27 1.38 18.60 -7.29
CA GLU A 27 2.22 19.78 -7.55
C GLU A 27 3.67 19.36 -7.86
N ALA A 28 4.22 18.43 -7.08
CA ALA A 28 5.55 17.89 -7.31
C ALA A 28 5.65 17.12 -8.64
N GLU A 29 4.67 16.26 -8.94
CA GLU A 29 4.55 15.56 -10.23
C GLU A 29 4.57 16.56 -11.40
N TRP A 30 3.74 17.60 -11.31
CA TRP A 30 3.63 18.63 -12.36
C TRP A 30 4.95 19.39 -12.58
N LYS A 31 5.62 19.80 -11.50
CA LYS A 31 6.92 20.51 -11.59
C LYS A 31 8.00 19.66 -12.27
N VAL A 32 8.06 18.36 -11.97
CA VAL A 32 9.04 17.45 -12.60
C VAL A 32 8.75 17.30 -14.10
N LEU A 33 7.48 17.12 -14.48
CA LEU A 33 7.09 17.00 -15.89
C LEU A 33 7.33 18.30 -16.66
N GLU A 34 7.04 19.46 -16.05
CA GLU A 34 7.28 20.75 -16.66
C GLU A 34 8.78 21.01 -16.87
N ALA A 35 9.60 20.73 -15.86
CA ALA A 35 11.05 20.84 -15.97
C ALA A 35 11.61 19.93 -17.07
N ARG A 36 11.12 18.69 -17.16
CA ARG A 36 11.51 17.75 -18.22
C ARG A 36 11.14 18.26 -19.61
N LYS A 37 9.95 18.84 -19.80
CA LYS A 37 9.54 19.43 -21.09
C LYS A 37 10.46 20.58 -21.52
N LYS A 38 10.93 21.40 -20.56
CA LYS A 38 11.87 22.51 -20.82
C LYS A 38 13.27 22.01 -21.20
N LEU A 39 13.72 20.91 -20.58
CA LEU A 39 15.04 20.31 -20.80
C LEU A 39 15.11 19.38 -22.03
N ALA A 40 13.97 18.87 -22.50
CA ALA A 40 13.87 17.97 -23.65
C ALA A 40 14.35 18.60 -24.99
N ALA A 41 14.71 19.89 -25.00
CA ALA A 41 15.35 20.55 -26.13
C ALA A 41 16.86 20.29 -26.23
N SER A 42 17.55 19.77 -25.20
CA SER A 42 19.02 19.66 -25.25
C SER A 42 19.75 18.62 -24.38
N ASP A 43 19.14 17.85 -23.46
CA ASP A 43 19.97 17.03 -22.54
C ASP A 43 19.37 15.71 -22.02
N ASP A 44 20.26 14.72 -21.86
CA ASP A 44 20.05 13.41 -21.21
C ASP A 44 19.84 13.49 -19.68
N ASN A 45 19.85 14.69 -19.09
CA ASN A 45 19.92 14.91 -17.65
C ASN A 45 18.56 15.24 -16.98
N ALA A 46 17.45 14.86 -17.61
CA ALA A 46 16.11 15.17 -17.10
C ALA A 46 15.65 14.17 -16.03
N ALA A 47 15.06 14.71 -14.95
CA ALA A 47 14.52 13.90 -13.87
C ALA A 47 13.42 12.93 -14.36
N TYR A 48 13.41 11.72 -13.79
CA TYR A 48 12.42 10.69 -14.06
C TYR A 48 11.42 10.60 -12.90
N LEU A 49 10.15 10.43 -13.24
CA LEU A 49 9.11 10.13 -12.26
C LEU A 49 9.04 8.61 -12.02
N GLY A 50 9.44 8.20 -10.83
CA GLY A 50 9.20 6.86 -10.27
C GLY A 50 8.14 6.92 -9.16
N GLY A 51 7.35 5.86 -8.97
CA GLY A 51 6.36 5.80 -7.88
C GLY A 51 5.87 4.41 -7.56
N PHE A 52 5.17 4.29 -6.43
CA PHE A 52 4.48 3.07 -6.00
C PHE A 52 2.99 3.19 -6.28
N ALA A 53 2.39 2.12 -6.80
CA ALA A 53 0.94 2.00 -6.91
C ALA A 53 0.32 1.84 -5.51
N MET A 54 -0.79 2.54 -5.29
CA MET A 54 -1.55 2.50 -4.04
C MET A 54 -2.98 2.01 -4.30
N PRO A 55 -3.70 1.48 -3.30
CA PRO A 55 -5.09 1.03 -3.48
C PRO A 55 -6.02 2.09 -4.08
N ASN A 56 -5.76 3.37 -3.77
CA ASN A 56 -6.52 4.52 -4.24
C ASN A 56 -5.89 5.24 -5.44
N ASP A 57 -4.72 4.78 -5.91
CA ASP A 57 -3.99 5.36 -7.03
C ASP A 57 -3.21 4.27 -7.78
N PRO A 58 -3.89 3.54 -8.69
CA PRO A 58 -3.34 2.33 -9.28
C PRO A 58 -2.30 2.64 -10.36
N ALA A 59 -1.55 1.60 -10.76
CA ALA A 59 -0.41 1.74 -11.66
C ALA A 59 -0.77 2.35 -13.03
N GLU A 60 -1.96 2.07 -13.54
CA GLU A 60 -2.47 2.61 -14.80
C GLU A 60 -2.62 4.13 -14.71
N GLN A 61 -3.11 4.63 -13.58
CA GLN A 61 -3.28 6.07 -13.36
C GLN A 61 -1.93 6.76 -13.26
N LEU A 62 -0.95 6.16 -12.59
CA LEU A 62 0.43 6.67 -12.53
C LEU A 62 1.06 6.74 -13.94
N LYS A 63 0.88 5.69 -14.75
CA LYS A 63 1.36 5.66 -16.13
C LYS A 63 0.71 6.76 -16.98
N LEU A 64 -0.60 6.95 -16.88
CA LEU A 64 -1.32 8.02 -17.60
C LEU A 64 -0.84 9.42 -17.19
N ARG A 65 -0.36 9.60 -15.96
CA ARG A 65 0.24 10.86 -15.49
C ARG A 65 1.68 11.08 -15.94
N GLY A 66 2.30 10.14 -16.65
CA GLY A 66 3.66 10.29 -17.18
C GLY A 66 4.77 9.75 -16.28
N TYR A 67 4.43 8.82 -15.38
CA TYR A 67 5.46 8.07 -14.64
C TYR A 67 6.24 7.16 -15.59
N HIS A 68 7.56 7.13 -15.41
CA HIS A 68 8.49 6.38 -16.22
C HIS A 68 8.79 5.01 -15.59
N MET A 69 8.67 4.93 -14.27
CA MET A 69 8.80 3.70 -13.50
C MET A 69 7.68 3.63 -12.48
N VAL A 70 6.99 2.49 -12.43
CA VAL A 70 5.91 2.25 -11.46
C VAL A 70 6.15 0.91 -10.81
N ALA A 71 6.33 0.91 -9.50
CA ALA A 71 6.37 -0.30 -8.68
C ALA A 71 4.94 -0.65 -8.26
N GLY A 72 4.41 -1.77 -8.76
CA GLY A 72 3.04 -2.20 -8.47
C GLY A 72 2.87 -2.87 -7.10
N ALA A 73 3.93 -3.46 -6.57
CA ALA A 73 3.96 -4.15 -5.29
C ALA A 73 5.40 -4.22 -4.76
N VAL A 74 5.55 -4.73 -3.54
CA VAL A 74 6.84 -5.07 -2.91
C VAL A 74 6.90 -6.57 -2.64
N ASP A 75 8.05 -7.18 -2.86
CA ASP A 75 8.29 -8.62 -2.70
C ASP A 75 7.92 -9.14 -1.30
N ILE A 76 8.41 -8.49 -0.24
CA ILE A 76 8.12 -8.86 1.15
C ILE A 76 6.62 -8.79 1.43
N GLY A 77 5.93 -7.78 0.89
CA GLY A 77 4.48 -7.64 1.04
C GLY A 77 3.70 -8.77 0.36
N LEU A 78 4.16 -9.20 -0.82
CA LEU A 78 3.57 -10.33 -1.55
C LEU A 78 3.80 -11.65 -0.80
N PHE A 79 5.03 -11.89 -0.33
CA PHE A 79 5.36 -13.09 0.44
C PHE A 79 4.59 -13.17 1.75
N ARG A 80 4.53 -12.08 2.52
CA ARG A 80 3.74 -12.01 3.76
C ARG A 80 2.28 -12.36 3.50
N LYS A 81 1.68 -11.76 2.46
CA LYS A 81 0.28 -11.99 2.12
C LYS A 81 0.03 -13.45 1.75
N ALA A 82 0.87 -14.04 0.90
CA ALA A 82 0.73 -15.44 0.50
C ALA A 82 0.81 -16.39 1.72
N ALA A 83 1.77 -16.17 2.62
CA ALA A 83 1.90 -16.97 3.83
C ALA A 83 0.70 -16.81 4.77
N GLN A 84 0.18 -15.59 4.94
CA GLN A 84 -1.01 -15.34 5.75
C GLN A 84 -2.25 -16.02 5.16
N ASP A 85 -2.43 -15.95 3.84
CA ASP A 85 -3.54 -16.59 3.15
C ASP A 85 -3.50 -18.12 3.29
N ASP A 86 -2.32 -18.75 3.25
CA ASP A 86 -2.16 -20.19 3.46
C ASP A 86 -2.48 -20.63 4.90
N VAL A 87 -2.00 -19.89 5.91
CA VAL A 87 -2.35 -20.15 7.31
C VAL A 87 -3.85 -19.98 7.54
N LYS A 88 -4.46 -18.95 6.95
CA LYS A 88 -5.89 -18.71 7.04
C LYS A 88 -6.69 -19.87 6.47
N ARG A 89 -6.33 -20.34 5.26
CA ARG A 89 -6.95 -21.52 4.64
C ARG A 89 -6.83 -22.77 5.51
N PHE A 90 -5.67 -22.99 6.13
CA PHE A 90 -5.49 -24.13 7.04
C PHE A 90 -6.39 -24.05 8.27
N ARG A 91 -6.57 -22.86 8.87
CA ARG A 91 -7.45 -22.67 10.02
C ARG A 91 -8.94 -22.77 9.68
N GLU A 92 -9.31 -22.32 8.48
CA GLU A 92 -10.69 -22.36 7.97
C GLU A 92 -11.08 -23.73 7.39
N ALA A 93 -10.10 -24.59 7.10
CA ALA A 93 -10.34 -25.98 6.73
C ALA A 93 -10.85 -26.76 7.96
N VAL A 94 -12.13 -26.57 8.30
CA VAL A 94 -12.87 -27.51 9.13
C VAL A 94 -12.86 -28.84 8.38
N MET A 95 -12.34 -29.89 9.01
CA MET A 95 -12.32 -31.21 8.40
C MET A 95 -13.76 -31.64 8.07
N GLU A 96 -14.09 -31.72 6.78
CA GLU A 96 -15.23 -32.47 6.26
C GLU A 96 -14.94 -33.99 6.34
N ILE A 97 -14.39 -34.42 7.48
CA ILE A 97 -14.20 -35.81 7.87
C ILE A 97 -14.87 -35.89 9.23
N GLY A 98 -16.06 -36.47 9.25
CA GLY A 98 -16.99 -36.44 10.37
C GLY A 98 -16.37 -36.86 11.70
N GLU A 99 -15.98 -35.87 12.49
CA GLU A 99 -15.90 -35.97 13.93
C GLU A 99 -17.10 -35.19 14.50
N GLU A 100 -18.17 -35.93 14.77
CA GLU A 100 -19.14 -35.53 15.78
C GLU A 100 -18.40 -35.55 17.13
N GLY A 101 -18.31 -34.42 17.82
CA GLY A 101 -17.63 -34.34 19.12
C GLY A 101 -17.66 -32.96 19.77
N ASP A 102 -18.73 -32.74 20.53
CA ASP A 102 -19.01 -31.69 21.52
C ASP A 102 -19.21 -30.24 21.06
N ASP A 103 -20.50 -29.94 20.84
CA ASP A 103 -21.11 -28.67 21.24
C ASP A 103 -20.95 -28.48 22.77
N GLU A 104 -19.99 -27.70 23.25
CA GLU A 104 -20.13 -27.05 24.57
C GLU A 104 -19.58 -25.61 24.56
N GLU A 105 -20.56 -24.70 24.53
CA GLU A 105 -20.67 -23.46 25.31
C GLU A 105 -20.00 -22.16 24.83
N ASP A 106 -20.89 -21.28 24.35
CA ASP A 106 -20.79 -19.83 24.43
C ASP A 106 -20.37 -19.37 25.84
N GLU A 107 -19.24 -18.66 25.95
CA GLU A 107 -19.09 -17.61 26.98
C GLU A 107 -18.53 -16.34 26.33
N GLU A 108 -19.43 -15.39 26.08
CA GLU A 108 -19.11 -13.97 26.01
C GLU A 108 -18.58 -13.52 27.38
N GLU A 109 -17.32 -13.09 27.47
CA GLU A 109 -16.98 -11.97 28.35
C GLU A 109 -15.80 -11.14 27.79
N GLU A 110 -16.10 -9.86 27.62
CA GLU A 110 -15.23 -8.82 27.08
C GLU A 110 -14.13 -8.38 28.07
N LYS A 111 -12.99 -8.00 27.47
CA LYS A 111 -12.13 -6.83 27.75
C LYS A 111 -10.79 -6.98 28.51
N GLU A 112 -9.83 -6.37 27.82
CA GLU A 112 -8.56 -5.78 28.27
C GLU A 112 -7.39 -6.72 28.55
N THR A 113 -6.71 -7.13 27.47
CA THR A 113 -5.25 -7.26 27.52
C THR A 113 -4.58 -6.64 26.29
N ASP A 114 -3.95 -5.50 26.57
CA ASP A 114 -2.62 -5.09 26.10
C ASP A 114 -2.37 -4.86 24.58
N GLY A 115 -2.75 -3.67 24.13
CA GLY A 115 -2.41 -3.12 22.81
C GLY A 115 -0.96 -2.63 22.69
N TYR A 116 0.04 -3.46 22.99
CA TYR A 116 1.44 -3.08 22.81
C TYR A 116 2.27 -4.01 21.90
N TRP A 117 1.77 -5.20 21.52
CA TRP A 117 2.51 -6.06 20.59
C TRP A 117 1.61 -6.84 19.63
N SER A 118 1.44 -6.31 18.42
CA SER A 118 1.10 -7.13 17.25
C SER A 118 1.85 -6.58 16.02
N GLU A 119 2.98 -7.21 15.70
CA GLU A 119 3.61 -7.18 14.38
C GLU A 119 3.34 -8.51 13.65
#